data_AF-A0A7X4BMM0-F1
#
_entry.id   AF-A0A7X4BMM0-F1
#
_cell.length_a   1.000
_cell.length_b   1.000
_cell.length_c   1.000
_cell.angle_alpha   90.00
_cell.angle_beta   90.00
_cell.angle_gamma   90.00
#
_symmetry.space_group_name_H-M   'P 1'
#
loop_
_entity.id
_entity.type
_entity.pdbx_description
1 polymer ?
#
loop_
_entity_poly.entity_id
_entity_poly.type
_entity_poly.pdbx_seq_one_letter_code
_entity_poly.pdbx_strand_id
1 'polypeptide(L)'
;MEDGWLDGGGKAPSHQGLDWLSDSFQRNFPDELPLPYLYPTPEGGIEAEWSLGKHSVILEFHLDTHQGDWLQFSKKSEDEGYPPHSLDLDKMEEWHWLATAISDCIQEE
;
A
#
# COMPACT_ATOMS: atom_id res chain seq x y z
N MET A 1 18.52 2.96 -6.33
CA MET A 1 18.70 3.45 -4.94
C MET A 1 19.67 2.50 -4.27
N GLU A 2 20.44 2.97 -3.29
CA GLU A 2 21.45 2.15 -2.62
C GLU A 2 21.18 2.14 -1.11
N ASP A 3 21.69 1.14 -0.40
CA ASP A 3 21.62 1.11 1.06
C ASP A 3 22.31 2.34 1.66
N GLY A 4 21.74 2.86 2.75
CA GLY A 4 22.16 4.10 3.39
C GLY A 4 21.50 5.37 2.85
N TRP A 5 20.51 5.26 1.96
CA TRP A 5 19.86 6.41 1.31
C TRP A 5 19.14 7.36 2.28
N LEU A 6 18.69 6.85 3.43
CA LEU A 6 18.04 7.63 4.48
C LEU A 6 18.98 7.82 5.67
N ASP A 7 19.59 8.99 5.78
CA ASP A 7 20.51 9.39 6.87
C ASP A 7 21.63 8.36 7.16
N GLY A 8 22.09 7.64 6.14
CA GLY A 8 23.10 6.59 6.27
C GLY A 8 22.56 5.24 6.77
N GLY A 9 21.26 5.11 6.98
CA GLY A 9 20.58 3.90 7.45
C GLY A 9 19.78 3.15 6.36
N GLY A 10 18.76 3.78 5.77
CA GLY A 10 17.69 3.12 5.01
C GLY A 10 18.13 2.05 3.99
N LYS A 11 17.36 0.97 3.86
CA LYS A 11 17.62 -0.13 2.93
C LYS A 11 17.00 0.13 1.58
N ALA A 12 17.69 -0.24 0.51
CA ALA A 12 17.09 -0.22 -0.82
C ALA A 12 16.11 -1.40 -0.99
N PRO A 13 14.91 -1.16 -1.55
CA PRO A 13 14.02 -2.23 -1.96
C PRO A 13 14.71 -3.19 -2.90
N SER A 14 14.50 -4.49 -2.68
CA SER A 14 15.12 -5.53 -3.49
C SER A 14 14.57 -5.48 -4.92
N HIS A 15 15.43 -5.66 -5.92
CA HIS A 15 15.00 -5.66 -7.32
C HIS A 15 13.96 -6.74 -7.60
N GLN A 16 14.17 -7.95 -7.04
CA GLN A 16 13.23 -9.05 -7.17
C GLN A 16 11.87 -8.73 -6.53
N GLY A 17 11.86 -8.08 -5.37
CA GLY A 17 10.63 -7.65 -4.71
C GLY A 17 9.88 -6.58 -5.49
N LEU A 18 10.60 -5.64 -6.10
CA LEU A 18 10.00 -4.62 -6.98
C LEU A 18 9.40 -5.23 -8.24
N ASP A 19 10.09 -6.18 -8.86
CA ASP A 19 9.57 -6.92 -10.02
C ASP A 19 8.29 -7.68 -9.64
N TRP A 20 8.31 -8.38 -8.49
CA TRP A 20 7.12 -9.05 -7.95
C TRP A 20 5.96 -8.08 -7.70
N LEU A 21 6.22 -6.94 -7.06
CA LEU A 21 5.17 -5.96 -6.75
C LEU A 21 4.57 -5.40 -8.04
N SER A 22 5.40 -5.04 -9.02
CA SER A 22 4.96 -4.55 -10.33
C SER A 22 4.06 -5.58 -11.03
N ASP A 23 4.49 -6.83 -11.12
CA ASP A 23 3.74 -7.91 -11.77
C ASP A 23 2.43 -8.22 -11.03
N SER A 24 2.45 -8.23 -9.69
CA SER A 24 1.27 -8.52 -8.88
C SER A 24 0.26 -7.38 -8.95
N PHE A 25 0.71 -6.13 -8.92
CA PHE A 25 -0.16 -4.97 -9.06
C PHE A 25 -0.79 -4.92 -10.45
N GLN A 26 0.00 -5.11 -11.53
CA GLN A 26 -0.51 -5.13 -12.90
C GLN A 26 -1.53 -6.24 -13.14
N ARG A 27 -1.38 -7.40 -12.50
CA ARG A 27 -2.29 -8.54 -12.69
C ARG A 27 -3.57 -8.42 -11.90
N ASN A 28 -3.53 -7.84 -10.71
CA ASN A 28 -4.62 -7.96 -9.74
C ASN A 28 -5.31 -6.63 -9.40
N PHE A 29 -4.66 -5.48 -9.62
CA PHE A 29 -5.24 -4.18 -9.31
C PHE A 29 -6.03 -3.63 -10.52
N PRO A 30 -7.30 -3.21 -10.36
CA PRO A 30 -8.12 -2.73 -11.47
C PRO A 30 -7.64 -1.41 -12.09
N ASP A 31 -7.66 -1.31 -13.43
CA ASP A 31 -7.23 -0.14 -14.19
C ASP A 31 -8.12 1.10 -13.97
N GLU A 32 -9.37 0.90 -13.52
CA GLU A 32 -10.32 1.98 -13.24
C GLU A 32 -10.09 2.68 -11.89
N LEU A 33 -9.32 2.08 -10.99
CA LEU A 33 -9.05 2.65 -9.67
C LEU A 33 -7.84 3.59 -9.70
N PRO A 34 -7.85 4.66 -8.87
CA PRO A 34 -6.73 5.59 -8.81
C PRO A 34 -5.46 4.86 -8.34
N LEU A 35 -4.35 5.19 -8.99
CA LEU A 35 -3.03 4.71 -8.58
C LEU A 35 -2.53 5.46 -7.34
N PRO A 36 -1.81 4.79 -6.43
CA PRO A 36 -1.18 5.44 -5.29
C PRO A 36 0.06 6.25 -5.71
N TYR A 37 0.49 7.15 -4.83
CA TYR A 37 1.88 7.56 -4.79
C TYR A 37 2.70 6.49 -4.10
N LEU A 38 3.91 6.21 -4.62
CA LEU A 38 4.79 5.18 -4.08
C LEU A 38 6.06 5.80 -3.49
N TYR A 39 6.43 5.37 -2.29
CA TYR A 39 7.64 5.79 -1.59
C TYR A 39 8.39 4.57 -1.07
N PRO A 40 9.74 4.55 -1.08
CA PRO A 40 10.49 3.52 -0.39
C PRO A 40 10.41 3.68 1.13
N THR A 41 10.33 2.57 1.86
CA THR A 41 10.44 2.59 3.33
C THR A 41 11.88 2.39 3.80
N PRO A 42 12.26 2.89 4.99
CA PRO A 42 13.60 2.67 5.56
C PRO A 42 13.98 1.18 5.67
N GLU A 43 12.99 0.30 5.79
CA GLU A 43 13.13 -1.13 5.98
C GLU A 43 13.35 -1.89 4.65
N GLY A 44 13.22 -1.21 3.51
CA GLY A 44 13.36 -1.81 2.17
C GLY A 44 12.03 -2.26 1.55
N GLY A 45 10.90 -1.82 2.12
CA GLY A 45 9.57 -1.99 1.55
C GLY A 45 9.16 -0.85 0.62
N ILE A 46 7.88 -0.84 0.25
CA ILE A 46 7.23 0.25 -0.50
C ILE A 46 5.98 0.69 0.24
N GLU A 47 5.85 1.98 0.52
CA GLU A 47 4.63 2.58 0.99
C GLU A 47 3.83 3.12 -0.20
N ALA A 48 2.54 2.78 -0.24
CA ALA A 48 1.58 3.30 -1.20
C ALA A 48 0.55 4.17 -0.49
N GLU A 49 0.39 5.40 -0.97
CA GLU A 49 -0.54 6.36 -0.42
C GLU A 49 -1.64 6.73 -1.42
N TRP A 50 -2.89 6.64 -1.00
CA TRP A 50 -4.04 7.19 -1.72
C TRP A 50 -4.69 8.34 -0.96
N SER A 51 -5.07 9.37 -1.71
CA SER A 51 -5.95 10.44 -1.24
C SER A 51 -7.32 10.31 -1.93
N LEU A 52 -8.30 9.77 -1.23
CA LEU A 52 -9.62 9.38 -1.76
C LEU A 52 -10.71 10.24 -1.11
N GLY A 53 -10.80 11.51 -1.55
CA GLY A 53 -11.77 12.46 -1.03
C GLY A 53 -11.61 12.79 0.45
N LYS A 54 -12.48 12.22 1.30
CA LYS A 54 -12.44 12.37 2.77
C LYS A 54 -11.51 11.37 3.45
N HIS A 55 -11.07 10.35 2.72
CA HIS A 55 -10.22 9.28 3.21
C HIS A 55 -8.79 9.44 2.73
N SER A 56 -7.86 9.07 3.60
CA SER A 56 -6.46 8.85 3.27
C SER A 56 -6.13 7.41 3.62
N VAL A 57 -5.43 6.74 2.72
CA VAL A 57 -5.07 5.33 2.86
C VAL A 57 -3.57 5.19 2.70
N ILE A 58 -2.97 4.37 3.55
CA ILE A 58 -1.58 3.94 3.47
C ILE A 58 -1.57 2.42 3.40
N LEU A 59 -0.79 1.86 2.47
CA LEU A 59 -0.47 0.44 2.40
C LEU A 59 1.05 0.28 2.35
N GLU A 60 1.63 -0.33 3.37
CA GLU A 60 3.04 -0.71 3.35
C GLU A 60 3.19 -2.13 2.80
N PHE A 61 3.92 -2.27 1.70
CA PHE A 61 4.28 -3.53 1.06
C PHE A 61 5.61 -4.05 1.61
N HIS A 62 5.56 -5.20 2.27
CA HIS A 62 6.73 -5.95 2.73
C HIS A 62 7.23 -6.87 1.61
N LEU A 63 8.21 -6.41 0.85
CA LEU A 63 8.64 -7.07 -0.39
C LEU A 63 9.23 -8.48 -0.22
N ASP A 64 9.78 -8.80 0.95
CA ASP A 64 10.38 -10.12 1.20
C ASP A 64 9.35 -11.17 1.64
N THR A 65 8.23 -10.74 2.23
CA THR A 65 7.19 -11.62 2.79
C THR A 65 5.88 -11.56 2.03
N HIS A 66 5.78 -10.65 1.06
CA HIS A 66 4.58 -10.36 0.29
C HIS A 66 3.37 -10.02 1.18
N GLN A 67 3.63 -9.47 2.36
CA GLN A 67 2.58 -8.97 3.25
C GLN A 67 2.31 -7.49 2.99
N GLY A 68 1.10 -7.04 3.27
CA GLY A 68 0.72 -5.63 3.22
C GLY A 68 0.13 -5.18 4.55
N ASP A 69 0.52 -4.01 5.05
CA ASP A 69 -0.12 -3.39 6.21
C ASP A 69 -0.95 -2.19 5.78
N TRP A 70 -2.28 -2.31 5.92
CA TRP A 70 -3.26 -1.31 5.53
C TRP A 70 -3.68 -0.44 6.70
N LEU A 71 -3.65 0.87 6.48
CA LEU A 71 -4.15 1.89 7.38
C LEU A 71 -5.07 2.85 6.63
N GLN A 72 -6.22 3.15 7.22
CA GLN A 72 -7.19 4.10 6.66
C GLN A 72 -7.55 5.17 7.69
N PHE A 73 -7.58 6.41 7.22
CA PHE A 73 -7.88 7.61 7.99
C PHE A 73 -9.03 8.36 7.34
N SER A 74 -9.98 8.86 8.14
CA SER A 74 -11.03 9.76 7.65
C SER A 74 -10.88 11.14 8.26
N LYS A 75 -11.21 12.19 7.51
CA LYS A 75 -11.20 13.58 7.99
C LYS A 75 -12.25 13.90 9.07
N LYS A 76 -13.19 12.99 9.34
CA LYS A 76 -14.35 13.24 10.23
C LYS A 76 -14.20 12.66 11.64
N SER A 77 -13.39 11.62 11.83
CA SER A 77 -13.29 10.94 13.12
C SER A 77 -12.04 11.41 13.85
N GLU A 78 -12.23 12.24 14.87
CA GLU A 78 -11.15 12.61 15.81
C GLU A 78 -10.85 11.50 16.83
N ASP A 79 -11.65 10.41 16.91
CA ASP A 79 -11.57 9.48 18.05
C ASP A 79 -11.31 7.99 17.74
N GLU A 80 -11.64 7.44 16.57
CA GLU A 80 -11.30 6.05 16.25
C GLU A 80 -11.01 5.91 14.74
N GLY A 81 -9.73 5.73 14.38
CA GLY A 81 -9.34 5.35 13.02
C GLY A 81 -9.91 3.96 12.67
N TYR A 82 -9.91 3.62 11.38
CA TYR A 82 -10.25 2.25 10.97
C TYR A 82 -9.20 1.29 11.55
N PRO A 83 -9.60 0.08 12.00
CA PRO A 83 -8.63 -0.88 12.52
C PRO A 83 -7.59 -1.21 11.43
N PRO A 84 -6.32 -1.36 11.79
CA PRO A 84 -5.30 -1.82 10.85
C PRO A 84 -5.69 -3.19 10.30
N HIS A 85 -5.35 -3.43 9.04
CA HIS A 85 -5.60 -4.70 8.37
C HIS A 85 -4.31 -5.22 7.74
N SER A 86 -3.97 -6.47 7.98
CA SER A 86 -2.80 -7.11 7.35
C SER A 86 -3.26 -8.02 6.22
N LEU A 87 -2.61 -7.88 5.07
CA LEU A 87 -2.92 -8.51 3.80
C LEU A 87 -1.86 -9.56 3.46
N ASP A 88 -2.30 -10.69 2.92
CA ASP A 88 -1.44 -11.70 2.32
C ASP A 88 -1.49 -11.57 0.79
N LEU A 89 -0.54 -10.83 0.21
CA LEU A 89 -0.60 -10.40 -1.19
C LEU A 89 -0.19 -11.48 -2.19
N ASP A 90 0.12 -12.68 -1.72
CA ASP A 90 0.17 -13.88 -2.57
C ASP A 90 -1.23 -14.42 -2.90
N LYS A 91 -2.28 -13.95 -2.20
CA LYS A 91 -3.66 -14.37 -2.39
C LYS A 91 -4.45 -13.36 -3.21
N MET A 92 -5.12 -13.85 -4.26
CA MET A 92 -5.96 -13.03 -5.12
C MET A 92 -7.14 -12.41 -4.35
N GLU A 93 -7.69 -13.10 -3.36
CA GLU A 93 -8.78 -12.56 -2.54
C GLU A 93 -8.40 -11.27 -1.78
N GLU A 94 -7.16 -11.14 -1.34
CA GLU A 94 -6.67 -9.97 -0.61
C GLU A 94 -6.51 -8.75 -1.55
N TRP A 95 -6.12 -8.99 -2.81
CA TRP A 95 -6.14 -7.94 -3.85
C TRP A 95 -7.57 -7.50 -4.19
N HIS A 96 -8.53 -8.43 -4.21
CA HIS A 96 -9.93 -8.08 -4.43
C HIS A 96 -10.50 -7.27 -3.25
N TRP A 97 -10.15 -7.65 -2.02
CA TRP A 97 -10.47 -6.85 -0.83
C TRP A 97 -9.89 -5.44 -0.94
N LEU A 98 -8.61 -5.31 -1.31
CA LEU A 98 -7.93 -4.03 -1.48
C LEU A 98 -8.65 -3.12 -2.48
N ALA A 99 -8.99 -3.65 -3.65
CA ALA A 99 -9.72 -2.91 -4.68
C ALA A 99 -11.12 -2.48 -4.19
N THR A 100 -11.80 -3.32 -3.42
CA THR A 100 -13.11 -3.02 -2.83
C THR A 100 -12.98 -1.90 -1.80
N ALA A 101 -12.00 -1.98 -0.89
CA ALA A 101 -11.77 -0.97 0.14
C ALA A 101 -11.46 0.41 -0.47
N ILE A 102 -10.64 0.46 -1.53
CA ILE A 102 -10.35 1.68 -2.28
C ILE A 102 -11.62 2.23 -2.95
N SER A 103 -12.43 1.35 -3.56
CA SER A 103 -13.69 1.75 -4.20
C SER A 103 -14.68 2.34 -3.20
N ASP A 104 -14.82 1.72 -2.02
CA ASP A 104 -15.71 2.19 -0.96
C ASP A 104 -15.28 3.57 -0.45
N CYS A 105 -13.97 3.79 -0.26
CA CYS A 105 -13.43 5.11 0.11
C CYS A 105 -13.80 6.20 -0.89
N ILE A 106 -13.83 5.90 -2.20
CA ILE A 106 -14.21 6.85 -3.26
C ILE A 106 -15.71 7.15 -3.23
N GLN A 107 -16.55 6.15 -2.92
CA GLN A 107 -18.01 6.31 -2.92
C GLN A 107 -18.55 7.12 -1.73
N GLU A 108 -17.75 7.27 -0.67
CA GLU A 108 -18.09 8.08 0.52
C GLU A 108 -17.83 9.61 0.38
N GLU A 109 -17.53 10.07 -0.84
CA GLU A 109 -17.26 11.49 -1.17
C GLU A 109 -18.39 12.47 -0.85
#